data_AF-A0A2K1QGP9-F1
#
_entry.id   AF-A0A2K1QGP9-F1
#
_cell.length_a   1.000
_cell.length_b   1.000
_cell.length_c   1.000
_cell.angle_alpha   90.00
_cell.angle_beta   90.00
_cell.angle_gamma   90.00
#
_symmetry.space_group_name_H-M   'P 1'
#
loop_
_entity.id
_entity.type
_entity.pdbx_description
1 polymer ?
#
loop_
_entity_poly.entity_id
_entity_poly.type
_entity_poly.pdbx_seq_one_letter_code
_entity_poly.pdbx_strand_id
1 'polypeptide(L)'
;MASPTPVAKTDDLTELLKILTQNVEAYLSVAPHPPSLSWPSKTDPLAEPIANGIRQQVVRSAEKILALVAGPREWVMKQASGYLTPAALLSVMEMNILKYVSEDRTKPTSIDELASRTGASPLVLTRLLKMLTHHYIFEEVENNKFAHNAMSKFIQIPEIESYVAMTADETAVAAAHLAAKLKATGYRDGVGRYDTAFQKAFNTHLDLFEWMALKEKSKETRFADAMTAWENFPVSTINVYPWADLPDGATVVDIGGGTGHISATLSKTYPHLRFVIQDFEKPLSLGKEKYAQTHPKIEWQVHDAYTPNPRKGADVYYIRHAIHDHDDSECVILLGNCVKAMGKNSRILVHDMVVPDAVGEDLNYHLLKSDLVELVLLNGIERTLQQWKNLAKATHEKLEVVKIWRRGDSVADVGAVIEFRMT
;
A
#
# COMPACT_ATOMS: atom_id res chain seq x y z
N MET A 1 -27.35 -11.67 -9.23
CA MET A 1 -26.40 -10.65 -9.75
C MET A 1 -25.63 -11.29 -10.88
N ALA A 2 -25.38 -10.57 -11.98
CA ALA A 2 -24.51 -11.06 -13.05
C ALA A 2 -23.06 -11.06 -12.52
N SER A 3 -22.36 -12.19 -12.65
CA SER A 3 -20.94 -12.26 -12.33
C SER A 3 -20.15 -11.41 -13.33
N PRO A 4 -19.08 -10.70 -12.90
CA PRO A 4 -18.22 -9.98 -13.85
C PRO A 4 -17.64 -10.96 -14.86
N THR A 5 -17.57 -10.52 -16.11
CA THR A 5 -16.93 -11.29 -17.18
C THR A 5 -15.44 -10.97 -17.16
N PRO A 6 -14.55 -11.96 -16.97
CA PRO A 6 -13.11 -11.73 -17.06
C PRO A 6 -12.75 -11.09 -18.39
N VAL A 7 -11.75 -10.21 -18.39
CA VAL A 7 -11.22 -9.65 -19.65
C VAL A 7 -10.79 -10.83 -20.53
N ALA A 8 -11.39 -10.96 -21.72
CA ALA A 8 -11.06 -12.07 -22.61
C ALA A 8 -9.61 -11.95 -23.14
N LYS A 9 -8.98 -13.11 -23.36
CA LYS A 9 -7.67 -13.24 -24.05
C LYS A 9 -7.67 -12.73 -25.49
N THR A 10 -8.83 -12.29 -25.99
CA THR A 10 -9.01 -11.70 -27.31
C THR A 10 -8.37 -10.33 -27.41
N ASP A 11 -7.87 -10.01 -28.60
CA ASP A 11 -7.47 -8.66 -28.98
C ASP A 11 -8.52 -7.99 -29.91
N ASP A 12 -9.66 -8.66 -30.14
CA ASP A 12 -10.77 -8.10 -30.91
C ASP A 12 -11.44 -6.96 -30.14
N LEU A 13 -11.34 -5.73 -30.68
CA LEU A 13 -11.88 -4.53 -30.04
C LEU A 13 -13.41 -4.56 -29.89
N THR A 14 -14.13 -5.26 -30.78
CA THR A 14 -15.60 -5.35 -30.71
C THR A 14 -16.00 -6.26 -29.55
N GLU A 15 -15.29 -7.36 -29.36
CA GLU A 15 -15.47 -8.27 -28.24
C GLU A 15 -15.11 -7.60 -26.91
N LEU A 16 -13.95 -6.92 -26.85
CA LEU A 16 -13.53 -6.16 -25.66
C LEU A 16 -14.53 -5.06 -25.28
N LEU A 17 -15.10 -4.34 -26.26
CA LEU A 17 -16.12 -3.33 -26.00
C LEU A 17 -17.41 -3.95 -25.42
N LYS A 18 -17.81 -5.13 -25.90
CA LYS A 18 -18.96 -5.87 -25.33
C LYS A 18 -18.69 -6.28 -23.89
N ILE A 19 -17.50 -6.80 -23.58
CA ILE A 19 -17.10 -7.19 -22.22
C ILE A 19 -17.05 -5.97 -21.30
N LEU A 20 -16.46 -4.86 -21.76
CA LEU A 20 -16.45 -3.61 -21.00
C LEU A 20 -17.87 -3.13 -20.69
N THR A 21 -18.77 -3.17 -21.68
CA THR A 21 -20.18 -2.78 -21.49
C THR A 21 -20.86 -3.65 -20.43
N GLN A 22 -20.71 -4.97 -20.53
CA GLN A 22 -21.26 -5.93 -19.55
C GLN A 22 -20.71 -5.70 -18.14
N ASN A 23 -19.41 -5.46 -18.01
CA ASN A 23 -18.77 -5.20 -16.71
C ASN A 23 -19.20 -3.85 -16.11
N VAL A 24 -19.40 -2.81 -16.93
CA VAL A 24 -19.95 -1.53 -16.49
C VAL A 24 -21.39 -1.69 -16.01
N GLU A 25 -22.23 -2.42 -16.75
CA GLU A 25 -23.61 -2.72 -16.34
C GLU A 25 -23.64 -3.51 -15.01
N ALA A 26 -22.78 -4.51 -14.87
CA ALA A 26 -22.64 -5.25 -13.62
C ALA A 26 -22.19 -4.35 -12.46
N TYR A 27 -21.22 -3.46 -12.69
CA TYR A 27 -20.75 -2.50 -11.69
C TYR A 27 -21.87 -1.57 -11.23
N LEU A 28 -22.61 -0.97 -12.18
CA LEU A 28 -23.72 -0.07 -11.88
C LEU A 28 -24.88 -0.77 -11.15
N SER A 29 -25.05 -2.08 -11.33
CA SER A 29 -26.07 -2.86 -10.60
C SER A 29 -25.80 -2.98 -9.10
N VAL A 30 -24.54 -2.86 -8.67
CA VAL A 30 -24.12 -2.92 -7.25
C VAL A 30 -23.65 -1.58 -6.70
N ALA A 31 -23.37 -0.60 -7.58
CA ALA A 31 -22.98 0.76 -7.24
C ALA A 31 -23.98 1.77 -7.87
N PRO A 32 -25.19 1.93 -7.29
CA PRO A 32 -26.28 2.73 -7.88
C PRO A 32 -25.96 4.23 -7.97
N HIS A 33 -24.96 4.70 -7.22
CA HIS A 33 -24.42 6.04 -7.31
C HIS A 33 -22.98 5.92 -7.83
N PRO A 34 -22.72 6.04 -9.14
CA PRO A 34 -21.36 5.92 -9.67
C PRO A 34 -20.47 7.09 -9.21
N PRO A 35 -19.14 6.91 -9.16
CA PRO A 35 -18.20 7.97 -8.86
C PRO A 35 -18.30 9.11 -9.87
N SER A 36 -17.91 10.31 -9.43
CA SER A 36 -17.80 11.49 -10.30
C SER A 36 -16.45 12.17 -10.12
N LEU A 37 -15.96 12.82 -11.18
CA LEU A 37 -14.82 13.72 -11.09
C LEU A 37 -15.18 15.00 -10.33
N SER A 38 -16.44 15.39 -10.27
CA SER A 38 -16.87 16.57 -9.51
C SER A 38 -16.72 16.37 -8.01
N TRP A 39 -16.28 17.42 -7.32
CA TRP A 39 -16.26 17.45 -5.86
C TRP A 39 -17.57 18.04 -5.32
N PRO A 40 -18.18 17.44 -4.27
CA PRO A 40 -17.82 16.15 -3.68
C PRO A 40 -18.19 14.96 -4.58
N SER A 41 -17.35 13.92 -4.61
CA SER A 41 -17.76 12.64 -5.19
C SER A 41 -18.76 11.99 -4.24
N LYS A 42 -19.88 11.49 -4.79
CA LYS A 42 -20.95 10.88 -3.98
C LYS A 42 -20.61 9.48 -3.47
N THR A 43 -19.63 8.83 -4.10
CA THR A 43 -19.30 7.43 -3.84
C THR A 43 -17.82 7.22 -3.97
N ASP A 44 -17.27 6.44 -3.05
CA ASP A 44 -15.95 5.84 -3.19
C ASP A 44 -16.11 4.44 -3.82
N PRO A 45 -15.66 4.21 -5.08
CA PRO A 45 -15.77 2.93 -5.78
C PRO A 45 -15.11 1.75 -5.07
N LEU A 46 -14.23 2.10 -4.14
CA LEU A 46 -13.34 1.22 -3.46
C LEU A 46 -14.00 0.69 -2.16
N ALA A 47 -14.88 1.45 -1.51
CA ALA A 47 -15.51 1.12 -0.22
C ALA A 47 -16.37 -0.15 -0.20
N GLU A 48 -16.87 -0.60 -1.35
CA GLU A 48 -17.75 -1.79 -1.45
C GLU A 48 -16.99 -2.99 -2.06
N PRO A 49 -16.77 -4.08 -1.30
CA PRO A 49 -15.96 -5.24 -1.73
C PRO A 49 -16.49 -5.92 -3.00
N ILE A 50 -17.80 -6.08 -3.11
CA ILE A 50 -18.45 -6.69 -4.30
C ILE A 50 -18.22 -5.77 -5.51
N ALA A 51 -18.34 -4.46 -5.32
CA ALA A 51 -18.09 -3.49 -6.36
C ALA A 51 -16.61 -3.46 -6.78
N ASN A 52 -15.67 -3.69 -5.85
CA ASN A 52 -14.23 -3.66 -6.13
C ASN A 52 -13.81 -4.74 -7.14
N GLY A 53 -14.27 -5.99 -6.99
CA GLY A 53 -13.93 -7.07 -7.94
C GLY A 53 -14.43 -6.78 -9.36
N ILE A 54 -15.67 -6.27 -9.48
CA ILE A 54 -16.25 -5.90 -10.78
C ILE A 54 -15.53 -4.66 -11.36
N ARG A 55 -15.26 -3.66 -10.52
CA ARG A 55 -14.51 -2.44 -10.87
C ARG A 55 -13.15 -2.81 -11.47
N GLN A 56 -12.41 -3.75 -10.88
CA GLN A 56 -11.11 -4.17 -11.42
C GLN A 56 -11.22 -4.68 -12.86
N GLN A 57 -12.26 -5.45 -13.18
CA GLN A 57 -12.47 -5.95 -14.55
C GLN A 57 -12.85 -4.82 -15.53
N VAL A 58 -13.62 -3.82 -15.09
CA VAL A 58 -13.88 -2.59 -15.86
C VAL A 58 -12.57 -1.85 -16.17
N VAL A 59 -11.75 -1.60 -15.15
CA VAL A 59 -10.46 -0.89 -15.30
C VAL A 59 -9.54 -1.63 -16.26
N ARG A 60 -9.38 -2.96 -16.08
CA ARG A 60 -8.52 -3.78 -16.94
C ARG A 60 -8.97 -3.81 -18.40
N SER A 61 -10.28 -3.94 -18.64
CA SER A 61 -10.83 -3.91 -20.01
C SER A 61 -10.56 -2.56 -20.68
N ALA A 62 -10.76 -1.46 -19.96
CA ALA A 62 -10.46 -0.12 -20.46
C ALA A 62 -8.96 0.08 -20.74
N GLU A 63 -8.09 -0.37 -19.83
CA GLU A 63 -6.63 -0.30 -20.02
C GLU A 63 -6.15 -1.13 -21.22
N LYS A 64 -6.68 -2.35 -21.41
CA LYS A 64 -6.36 -3.20 -22.57
C LYS A 64 -6.78 -2.53 -23.88
N ILE A 65 -7.98 -1.96 -23.94
CA ILE A 65 -8.45 -1.20 -25.11
C ILE A 65 -7.51 0.00 -25.37
N LEU A 66 -7.14 0.76 -24.33
CA LEU A 66 -6.21 1.88 -24.47
C LEU A 66 -4.84 1.44 -24.99
N ALA A 67 -4.29 0.34 -24.49
CA ALA A 67 -3.01 -0.19 -24.94
C ALA A 67 -3.04 -0.64 -26.40
N LEU A 68 -4.11 -1.33 -26.81
CA LEU A 68 -4.31 -1.78 -28.20
C LEU A 68 -4.46 -0.61 -29.17
N VAL A 69 -5.27 0.40 -28.81
CA VAL A 69 -5.57 1.55 -29.68
C VAL A 69 -4.40 2.53 -29.75
N ALA A 70 -3.71 2.79 -28.64
CA ALA A 70 -2.49 3.63 -28.64
C ALA A 70 -1.35 2.97 -29.45
N GLY A 71 -1.34 1.64 -29.48
CA GLY A 71 -0.29 0.86 -30.13
C GLY A 71 1.05 0.93 -29.39
N PRO A 72 2.03 0.12 -29.82
CA PRO A 72 3.26 -0.10 -29.06
C PRO A 72 4.10 1.17 -28.90
N ARG A 73 4.16 2.03 -29.92
CA ARG A 73 5.00 3.24 -29.90
C ARG A 73 4.53 4.23 -28.85
N GLU A 74 3.27 4.63 -28.91
CA GLU A 74 2.72 5.61 -27.97
C GLU A 74 2.66 5.02 -26.57
N TRP A 75 2.20 3.78 -26.44
CA TRP A 75 2.06 3.12 -25.15
C TRP A 75 3.40 3.04 -24.39
N VAL A 76 4.46 2.52 -25.03
CA VAL A 76 5.77 2.38 -24.38
C VAL A 76 6.36 3.75 -24.01
N MET A 77 6.29 4.73 -24.90
CA MET A 77 6.81 6.08 -24.63
C MET A 77 6.03 6.78 -23.50
N LYS A 78 4.71 6.55 -23.41
CA LYS A 78 3.86 7.05 -22.32
C LYS A 78 4.28 6.43 -20.98
N GLN A 79 4.46 5.11 -20.92
CA GLN A 79 4.89 4.44 -19.68
C GLN A 79 6.28 4.94 -19.23
N ALA A 80 7.22 5.10 -20.15
CA ALA A 80 8.55 5.62 -19.85
C ALA A 80 8.54 7.05 -19.27
N SER A 81 7.50 7.84 -19.57
CA SER A 81 7.34 9.21 -19.09
C SER A 81 6.52 9.32 -17.79
N GLY A 82 6.14 8.18 -17.17
CA GLY A 82 5.28 8.13 -16.00
C GLY A 82 5.84 8.84 -14.75
N TYR A 83 7.14 9.16 -14.73
CA TYR A 83 7.79 9.91 -13.66
C TYR A 83 7.36 11.39 -13.59
N LEU A 84 6.75 11.94 -14.66
CA LEU A 84 6.37 13.36 -14.70
C LEU A 84 5.16 13.68 -13.84
N THR A 85 4.19 12.77 -13.72
CA THR A 85 3.00 12.95 -12.89
C THR A 85 3.32 13.06 -11.39
N PRO A 86 4.09 12.14 -10.75
CA PRO A 86 4.46 12.29 -9.34
C PRO A 86 5.33 13.52 -9.10
N ALA A 87 6.23 13.87 -10.02
CA ALA A 87 7.01 15.12 -9.91
C ALA A 87 6.11 16.36 -9.91
N ALA A 88 5.08 16.40 -10.76
CA ALA A 88 4.12 17.49 -10.79
C ALA A 88 3.25 17.55 -9.53
N LEU A 89 2.81 16.40 -9.01
CA LEU A 89 2.08 16.29 -7.75
C LEU A 89 2.88 16.84 -6.57
N LEU A 90 4.12 16.39 -6.41
CA LEU A 90 5.00 16.88 -5.34
C LEU A 90 5.22 18.39 -5.45
N SER A 91 5.46 18.89 -6.66
CA SER A 91 5.66 20.33 -6.90
C SER A 91 4.45 21.18 -6.45
N VAL A 92 3.22 20.76 -6.78
CA VAL A 92 2.03 21.52 -6.37
C VAL A 92 1.76 21.41 -4.86
N MET A 93 2.13 20.29 -4.23
CA MET A 93 2.05 20.10 -2.79
C MET A 93 3.03 21.01 -2.04
N GLU A 94 4.31 21.04 -2.45
CA GLU A 94 5.35 21.88 -1.83
C GLU A 94 5.05 23.37 -1.96
N MET A 95 4.50 23.79 -3.10
CA MET A 95 4.03 25.17 -3.31
C MET A 95 2.70 25.49 -2.60
N ASN A 96 2.12 24.54 -1.86
CA ASN A 96 0.82 24.67 -1.19
C ASN A 96 -0.34 25.03 -2.14
N ILE A 97 -0.24 24.70 -3.43
CA ILE A 97 -1.25 25.06 -4.45
C ILE A 97 -2.61 24.46 -4.12
N LEU A 98 -2.64 23.24 -3.55
CA LEU A 98 -3.86 22.58 -3.10
C LEU A 98 -4.69 23.44 -2.12
N LYS A 99 -4.07 24.37 -1.38
CA LYS A 99 -4.78 25.26 -0.43
C LYS A 99 -5.41 26.49 -1.11
N TYR A 100 -5.02 26.79 -2.34
CA TYR A 100 -5.37 28.03 -3.03
C TYR A 100 -6.32 27.82 -4.23
N VAL A 101 -6.42 26.60 -4.73
CA VAL A 101 -7.37 26.26 -5.79
C VAL A 101 -8.79 26.24 -5.22
N SER A 102 -9.73 26.86 -5.92
CA SER A 102 -11.14 26.97 -5.51
C SER A 102 -11.88 25.65 -5.63
N GLU A 103 -12.76 25.35 -4.68
CA GLU A 103 -13.74 24.26 -4.79
C GLU A 103 -14.95 24.63 -5.64
N ASP A 104 -15.23 25.94 -5.76
CA ASP A 104 -16.37 26.45 -6.51
C ASP A 104 -15.97 26.67 -7.98
N ARG A 105 -16.47 25.80 -8.86
CA ARG A 105 -16.25 25.87 -10.31
C ARG A 105 -16.74 27.17 -10.93
N THR A 106 -17.70 27.86 -10.31
CA THR A 106 -18.18 29.17 -10.77
C THR A 106 -17.20 30.29 -10.45
N LYS A 107 -16.20 30.02 -9.59
CA LYS A 107 -15.14 30.94 -9.19
C LYS A 107 -13.78 30.22 -9.25
N PRO A 108 -13.32 29.80 -10.45
CA PRO A 108 -12.07 29.08 -10.60
C PRO A 108 -10.88 30.01 -10.30
N THR A 109 -9.83 29.47 -9.70
CA THR A 109 -8.62 30.22 -9.34
C THR A 109 -7.73 30.41 -10.57
N SER A 110 -7.35 31.65 -10.87
CA SER A 110 -6.48 31.95 -12.00
C SER A 110 -5.00 31.62 -11.70
N ILE A 111 -4.21 31.37 -12.75
CA ILE A 111 -2.75 31.23 -12.64
C ILE A 111 -2.11 32.48 -12.01
N ASP A 112 -2.55 33.68 -12.35
CA ASP A 112 -1.99 34.93 -11.80
C ASP A 112 -2.25 35.03 -10.29
N GLU A 113 -3.43 34.61 -9.83
CA GLU A 113 -3.74 34.52 -8.42
C GLU A 113 -2.84 33.50 -7.71
N LEU A 114 -2.69 32.29 -8.26
CA LEU A 114 -1.77 31.29 -7.69
C LEU A 114 -0.32 31.79 -7.66
N ALA A 115 0.13 32.49 -8.70
CA ALA A 115 1.46 33.09 -8.76
C ALA A 115 1.64 34.15 -7.66
N SER A 116 0.65 35.03 -7.46
CA SER A 116 0.70 36.03 -6.38
C SER A 116 0.75 35.43 -4.97
N ARG A 117 0.08 34.30 -4.75
CA ARG A 117 0.02 33.63 -3.44
C ARG A 117 1.29 32.81 -3.13
N THR A 118 1.93 32.27 -4.16
CA THR A 118 3.07 31.35 -4.01
C THR A 118 4.43 31.96 -4.34
N GLY A 119 4.45 33.06 -5.10
CA GLY A 119 5.67 33.61 -5.70
C GLY A 119 6.20 32.80 -6.89
N ALA A 120 5.52 31.72 -7.29
CA ALA A 120 5.96 30.88 -8.40
C ALA A 120 5.71 31.53 -9.77
N SER A 121 6.49 31.12 -10.76
CA SER A 121 6.32 31.58 -12.14
C SER A 121 4.96 31.14 -12.71
N PRO A 122 4.15 32.06 -13.27
CA PRO A 122 2.91 31.73 -13.97
C PRO A 122 3.07 30.61 -15.01
N LEU A 123 4.19 30.61 -15.75
CA LEU A 123 4.48 29.61 -16.77
C LEU A 123 4.75 28.22 -16.15
N VAL A 124 5.45 28.17 -15.02
CA VAL A 124 5.69 26.91 -14.29
C VAL A 124 4.38 26.36 -13.77
N LEU A 125 3.57 27.18 -13.10
CA LEU A 125 2.24 26.80 -12.59
C LEU A 125 1.34 26.26 -13.69
N THR A 126 1.30 26.95 -14.83
CA THR A 126 0.50 26.54 -16.00
C THR A 126 0.91 25.15 -16.48
N ARG A 127 2.21 24.86 -16.61
CA ARG A 127 2.70 23.55 -17.09
C ARG A 127 2.35 22.43 -16.12
N LEU A 128 2.51 22.66 -14.82
CA LEU A 128 2.23 21.68 -13.78
C LEU A 128 0.72 21.37 -13.71
N LEU A 129 -0.12 22.40 -13.64
CA LEU A 129 -1.57 22.23 -13.52
C LEU A 129 -2.19 21.64 -14.79
N LYS A 130 -1.70 21.98 -15.98
CA LYS A 130 -2.17 21.35 -17.23
C LYS A 130 -1.81 19.87 -17.31
N MET A 131 -0.61 19.49 -16.87
CA MET A 131 -0.24 18.07 -16.75
C MET A 131 -1.18 17.34 -15.80
N LEU A 132 -1.40 17.86 -14.60
CA LEU A 132 -2.27 17.22 -13.61
C LEU A 132 -3.74 17.17 -14.09
N THR A 133 -4.22 18.21 -14.76
CA THR A 133 -5.58 18.25 -15.35
C THR A 133 -5.74 17.18 -16.43
N HIS A 134 -4.71 16.93 -17.25
CA HIS A 134 -4.72 15.83 -18.23
C HIS A 134 -4.81 14.45 -17.57
N HIS A 135 -4.30 14.32 -16.34
CA HIS A 135 -4.42 13.12 -15.50
C HIS A 135 -5.67 13.13 -14.59
N TYR A 136 -6.64 14.01 -14.86
CA TYR A 136 -7.88 14.16 -14.08
C TYR A 136 -7.65 14.54 -12.61
N ILE A 137 -6.56 15.26 -12.31
CA ILE A 137 -6.27 15.87 -11.01
C ILE A 137 -6.37 17.38 -11.22
N PHE A 138 -7.39 18.02 -10.63
CA PHE A 138 -7.90 19.35 -10.98
C PHE A 138 -8.73 19.39 -12.27
N GLU A 139 -9.38 20.53 -12.52
CA GLU A 139 -10.13 20.85 -13.73
C GLU A 139 -9.78 22.26 -14.20
N GLU A 140 -9.45 22.42 -15.49
CA GLU A 140 -9.31 23.73 -16.14
C GLU A 140 -10.69 24.18 -16.64
N VAL A 141 -11.36 25.05 -15.87
CA VAL A 141 -12.73 25.50 -16.15
C VAL A 141 -12.75 26.54 -17.28
N GLU A 142 -11.73 27.40 -17.30
CA GLU A 142 -11.45 28.36 -18.36
C GLU A 142 -9.94 28.40 -18.60
N ASN A 143 -9.49 28.93 -19.74
CA ASN A 143 -8.06 29.02 -20.04
C ASN A 143 -7.27 29.64 -18.87
N ASN A 144 -6.33 28.88 -18.31
CA ASN A 144 -5.52 29.24 -17.15
C ASN A 144 -6.32 29.56 -15.86
N LYS A 145 -7.52 28.99 -15.70
CA LYS A 145 -8.29 29.04 -14.44
C LYS A 145 -8.72 27.64 -14.02
N PHE A 146 -8.35 27.28 -12.80
CA PHE A 146 -8.45 25.92 -12.29
C PHE A 146 -9.39 25.84 -11.08
N ALA A 147 -10.12 24.73 -11.00
CA ALA A 147 -10.91 24.37 -9.83
C ALA A 147 -10.52 22.97 -9.35
N HIS A 148 -10.82 22.72 -8.09
CA HIS A 148 -10.72 21.40 -7.52
C HIS A 148 -11.73 20.44 -8.16
N ASN A 149 -11.31 19.19 -8.20
CA ASN A 149 -12.12 18.03 -8.52
C ASN A 149 -11.95 16.97 -7.42
N ALA A 150 -12.70 15.88 -7.48
CA ALA A 150 -12.68 14.85 -6.45
C ALA A 150 -11.28 14.29 -6.17
N MET A 151 -10.46 14.08 -7.21
CA MET A 151 -9.11 13.53 -7.09
C MET A 151 -8.16 14.50 -6.38
N SER A 152 -8.14 15.77 -6.81
CA SER A 152 -7.28 16.80 -6.18
C SER A 152 -7.67 17.10 -4.73
N LYS A 153 -8.96 16.99 -4.38
CA LYS A 153 -9.45 17.14 -3.01
C LYS A 153 -9.06 15.96 -2.13
N PHE A 154 -9.07 14.75 -2.67
CA PHE A 154 -8.67 13.55 -1.95
C PHE A 154 -7.22 13.61 -1.45
N ILE A 155 -6.34 14.29 -2.19
CA ILE A 155 -4.94 14.51 -1.77
C ILE A 155 -4.83 15.29 -0.46
N GLN A 156 -5.81 16.16 -0.13
CA GLN A 156 -5.77 16.99 1.08
C GLN A 156 -6.15 16.23 2.36
N ILE A 157 -6.47 14.93 2.27
CA ILE A 157 -6.57 14.06 3.44
C ILE A 157 -5.13 13.83 3.94
N PRO A 158 -4.78 14.13 5.20
CA PRO A 158 -3.39 14.08 5.68
C PRO A 158 -2.65 12.77 5.42
N GLU A 159 -3.34 11.64 5.56
CA GLU A 159 -2.79 10.32 5.30
C GLU A 159 -2.52 10.10 3.80
N ILE A 160 -3.41 10.59 2.93
CA ILE A 160 -3.23 10.53 1.47
C ILE A 160 -2.12 11.48 1.02
N GLU A 161 -2.08 12.70 1.57
CA GLU A 161 -0.99 13.66 1.33
C GLU A 161 0.36 13.03 1.66
N SER A 162 0.45 12.38 2.83
CA SER A 162 1.63 11.67 3.28
C SER A 162 2.00 10.50 2.35
N TYR A 163 1.03 9.72 1.88
CA TYR A 163 1.26 8.63 0.92
C TYR A 163 1.79 9.15 -0.43
N VAL A 164 1.20 10.23 -0.96
CA VAL A 164 1.63 10.84 -2.22
C VAL A 164 3.05 11.41 -2.07
N ALA A 165 3.32 12.12 -0.98
CA ALA A 165 4.65 12.66 -0.68
C ALA A 165 5.68 11.53 -0.55
N MET A 166 5.36 10.45 0.17
CA MET A 166 6.25 9.29 0.32
C MET A 166 6.62 8.65 -1.03
N THR A 167 5.60 8.47 -1.88
CA THR A 167 5.79 7.86 -3.19
C THR A 167 6.60 8.75 -4.12
N ALA A 168 6.35 10.07 -4.11
CA ALA A 168 6.95 11.01 -5.05
C ALA A 168 8.33 11.54 -4.63
N ASP A 169 8.62 11.65 -3.33
CA ASP A 169 9.89 12.20 -2.80
C ASP A 169 10.92 11.10 -2.48
N GLU A 170 10.51 9.92 -1.99
CA GLU A 170 11.44 8.82 -1.68
C GLU A 170 11.42 7.72 -2.71
N THR A 171 10.25 7.09 -2.90
CA THR A 171 10.18 5.88 -3.73
C THR A 171 10.56 6.18 -5.17
N ALA A 172 10.09 7.28 -5.74
CA ALA A 172 10.44 7.68 -7.11
C ALA A 172 11.94 7.98 -7.27
N VAL A 173 12.56 8.65 -6.29
CA VAL A 173 13.98 9.01 -6.32
C VAL A 173 14.86 7.75 -6.16
N ALA A 174 14.48 6.84 -5.27
CA ALA A 174 15.11 5.54 -5.12
C ALA A 174 14.97 4.68 -6.38
N ALA A 175 13.76 4.61 -6.97
CA ALA A 175 13.48 3.82 -8.16
C ALA A 175 14.33 4.26 -9.37
N ALA A 176 14.61 5.57 -9.51
CA ALA A 176 15.51 6.09 -10.53
C ALA A 176 16.94 5.53 -10.45
N HIS A 177 17.35 5.01 -9.28
CA HIS A 177 18.67 4.42 -9.05
C HIS A 177 18.69 2.88 -9.17
N LEU A 178 17.54 2.22 -9.32
CA LEU A 178 17.41 0.76 -9.33
C LEU A 178 18.28 0.11 -10.43
N ALA A 179 18.20 0.60 -11.67
CA ALA A 179 18.97 0.02 -12.78
C ALA A 179 20.49 0.09 -12.53
N ALA A 180 20.97 1.21 -11.98
CA ALA A 180 22.37 1.38 -11.64
C ALA A 180 22.79 0.53 -10.43
N LYS A 181 21.86 0.23 -9.52
CA LYS A 181 22.08 -0.68 -8.38
C LYS A 181 22.17 -2.13 -8.85
N LEU A 182 21.20 -2.61 -9.63
CA LEU A 182 21.19 -3.97 -10.17
C LEU A 182 22.42 -4.26 -11.04
N LYS A 183 22.85 -3.30 -11.87
CA LYS A 183 24.08 -3.45 -12.65
C LYS A 183 25.32 -3.64 -11.77
N ALA A 184 25.38 -2.96 -10.63
CA ALA A 184 26.52 -3.05 -9.71
C ALA A 184 26.62 -4.41 -9.00
N THR A 185 25.49 -5.09 -8.76
CA THR A 185 25.47 -6.45 -8.17
C THR A 185 25.61 -7.56 -9.22
N GLY A 186 25.69 -7.20 -10.51
CA GLY A 186 25.63 -8.18 -11.60
C GLY A 186 24.26 -8.84 -11.72
N TYR A 187 23.19 -8.10 -11.39
CA TYR A 187 21.79 -8.56 -11.40
C TYR A 187 21.52 -9.73 -10.44
N ARG A 188 22.23 -9.75 -9.31
CA ARG A 188 21.96 -10.67 -8.20
C ARG A 188 21.06 -10.01 -7.17
N ASP A 189 20.32 -10.86 -6.46
CA ASP A 189 19.52 -10.47 -5.30
C ASP A 189 20.39 -9.76 -4.26
N GLY A 190 19.80 -8.76 -3.60
CA GLY A 190 20.40 -8.13 -2.44
C GLY A 190 20.37 -9.06 -1.23
N VAL A 191 21.22 -8.77 -0.24
CA VAL A 191 21.23 -9.47 1.05
C VAL A 191 21.10 -8.41 2.14
N GLY A 192 20.09 -8.57 2.98
CA GLY A 192 19.65 -7.66 4.01
C GLY A 192 19.11 -6.34 3.45
N ARG A 193 18.75 -5.46 4.37
CA ARG A 193 18.16 -4.13 4.09
C ARG A 193 19.17 -3.05 3.74
N TYR A 194 20.43 -3.42 3.55
CA TYR A 194 21.54 -2.50 3.23
C TYR A 194 21.93 -2.60 1.77
N ASP A 195 22.63 -1.57 1.28
CA ASP A 195 23.08 -1.50 -0.12
C ASP A 195 21.90 -1.69 -1.11
N THR A 196 20.83 -0.90 -0.96
CA THR A 196 19.66 -0.89 -1.86
C THR A 196 19.73 0.30 -2.83
N ALA A 197 18.73 0.43 -3.72
CA ALA A 197 18.61 1.61 -4.58
C ALA A 197 18.33 2.88 -3.76
N PHE A 198 17.64 2.77 -2.63
CA PHE A 198 17.39 3.86 -1.69
C PHE A 198 18.68 4.45 -1.11
N GLN A 199 19.57 3.64 -0.54
CA GLN A 199 20.83 4.14 0.02
C GLN A 199 21.68 4.86 -1.03
N LYS A 200 21.70 4.34 -2.26
CA LYS A 200 22.39 4.97 -3.39
C LYS A 200 21.78 6.33 -3.75
N ALA A 201 20.46 6.42 -3.78
CA ALA A 201 19.74 7.63 -4.12
C ALA A 201 19.91 8.74 -3.08
N PHE A 202 19.90 8.38 -1.80
CA PHE A 202 20.00 9.34 -0.69
C PHE A 202 21.41 9.48 -0.11
N ASN A 203 22.41 8.83 -0.73
CA ASN A 203 23.80 8.82 -0.29
C ASN A 203 23.95 8.57 1.22
N THR A 204 23.33 7.50 1.69
CA THR A 204 23.28 7.12 3.11
C THR A 204 23.75 5.67 3.30
N HIS A 205 24.28 5.36 4.47
CA HIS A 205 24.63 4.00 4.88
C HIS A 205 23.55 3.34 5.75
N LEU A 206 22.57 4.13 6.19
CA LEU A 206 21.45 3.68 7.02
C LEU A 206 20.43 2.90 6.18
N ASP A 207 19.71 1.97 6.80
CA ASP A 207 18.50 1.42 6.20
C ASP A 207 17.38 2.48 6.12
N LEU A 208 16.29 2.16 5.39
CA LEU A 208 15.17 3.07 5.19
C LEU A 208 14.59 3.58 6.52
N PHE A 209 14.38 2.69 7.48
CA PHE A 209 13.73 3.01 8.76
C PHE A 209 14.66 3.81 9.66
N GLU A 210 15.93 3.44 9.73
CA GLU A 210 16.98 4.22 10.41
C GLU A 210 17.10 5.63 9.83
N TRP A 211 17.08 5.77 8.51
CA TRP A 211 17.14 7.06 7.82
C TRP A 211 15.90 7.92 8.09
N MET A 212 14.70 7.33 8.06
CA MET A 212 13.46 8.04 8.39
C MET A 212 13.47 8.54 9.84
N ALA A 213 14.17 7.83 10.74
CA ALA A 213 14.28 8.18 12.14
C ALA A 213 15.21 9.37 12.47
N LEU A 214 15.96 9.85 11.48
CA LEU A 214 16.81 11.02 11.65
C LEU A 214 15.99 12.27 11.98
N LYS A 215 16.42 12.99 13.05
CA LYS A 215 15.75 14.21 13.53
C LYS A 215 15.65 15.31 12.48
N GLU A 216 16.64 15.41 11.58
CA GLU A 216 16.69 16.41 10.52
C GLU A 216 15.68 16.15 9.39
N LYS A 217 15.11 14.95 9.33
CA LYS A 217 14.17 14.54 8.28
C LYS A 217 12.74 14.41 8.82
N SER A 218 12.54 13.97 10.07
CA SER A 218 11.26 13.64 10.72
C SER A 218 10.18 13.12 9.77
N LYS A 219 10.55 12.11 8.97
CA LYS A 219 9.69 11.48 7.97
C LYS A 219 8.87 10.31 8.53
N GLU A 220 9.06 9.91 9.80
CA GLU A 220 8.31 8.78 10.38
C GLU A 220 6.83 9.09 10.59
N THR A 221 6.45 10.31 10.98
CA THR A 221 5.02 10.66 11.08
C THR A 221 4.35 10.52 9.73
N ARG A 222 5.00 11.07 8.70
CA ARG A 222 4.53 10.93 7.31
C ARG A 222 4.50 9.46 6.86
N PHE A 223 5.48 8.64 7.25
CA PHE A 223 5.46 7.21 6.97
C PHE A 223 4.28 6.51 7.68
N ALA A 224 4.07 6.77 8.97
CA ALA A 224 2.97 6.20 9.74
C ALA A 224 1.60 6.62 9.18
N ASP A 225 1.45 7.87 8.75
CA ASP A 225 0.25 8.38 8.10
C ASP A 225 0.07 7.75 6.71
N ALA A 226 1.14 7.61 5.92
CA ALA A 226 1.13 6.92 4.63
C ALA A 226 0.73 5.44 4.77
N MET A 227 1.22 4.74 5.80
CA MET A 227 0.82 3.37 6.11
C MET A 227 -0.63 3.28 6.54
N THR A 228 -1.13 4.29 7.26
CA THR A 228 -2.57 4.40 7.59
C THR A 228 -3.41 4.58 6.33
N ALA A 229 -2.98 5.40 5.37
CA ALA A 229 -3.63 5.53 4.07
C ALA A 229 -3.61 4.23 3.26
N TRP A 230 -2.48 3.51 3.28
CA TRP A 230 -2.34 2.23 2.60
C TRP A 230 -3.28 1.15 3.16
N GLU A 231 -3.45 1.06 4.48
CA GLU A 231 -4.41 0.13 5.10
C GLU A 231 -5.87 0.54 4.82
N ASN A 232 -6.16 1.84 4.83
CA ASN A 232 -7.50 2.33 4.50
C ASN A 232 -7.79 2.28 3.00
N PHE A 233 -6.86 1.80 2.17
CA PHE A 233 -7.19 1.40 0.80
C PHE A 233 -8.18 0.22 0.92
N PRO A 234 -9.37 0.41 0.37
CA PRO A 234 -10.68 0.24 1.00
C PRO A 234 -11.08 -1.16 1.49
N VAL A 235 -10.27 -2.17 1.27
CA VAL A 235 -10.59 -3.55 1.65
C VAL A 235 -9.78 -3.84 2.90
N SER A 236 -10.25 -3.38 4.06
CA SER A 236 -9.59 -3.73 5.32
C SER A 236 -9.52 -5.25 5.44
N THR A 237 -8.29 -5.77 5.48
CA THR A 237 -7.98 -7.19 5.51
C THR A 237 -7.96 -7.74 6.94
N ILE A 238 -8.22 -6.89 7.94
CA ILE A 238 -8.20 -7.29 9.35
C ILE A 238 -9.21 -8.40 9.67
N ASN A 239 -10.32 -8.51 8.93
CA ASN A 239 -11.35 -9.54 9.15
C ASN A 239 -11.13 -10.83 8.34
N VAL A 240 -9.98 -10.96 7.66
CA VAL A 240 -9.66 -12.17 6.88
C VAL A 240 -9.40 -13.39 7.77
N TYR A 241 -8.87 -13.16 8.96
CA TYR A 241 -8.69 -14.20 9.98
C TYR A 241 -9.88 -14.20 10.96
N PRO A 242 -10.39 -15.37 11.40
CA PRO A 242 -11.52 -15.46 12.31
C PRO A 242 -11.10 -15.16 13.76
N TRP A 243 -10.79 -13.89 14.05
CA TRP A 243 -10.36 -13.45 15.38
C TRP A 243 -11.38 -13.77 16.48
N ALA A 244 -12.68 -13.78 16.15
CA ALA A 244 -13.76 -14.12 17.08
C ALA A 244 -13.71 -15.57 17.60
N ASP A 245 -13.03 -16.47 16.88
CA ASP A 245 -12.93 -17.89 17.26
C ASP A 245 -11.79 -18.14 18.26
N LEU A 246 -10.96 -17.13 18.56
CA LEU A 246 -9.93 -17.24 19.58
C LEU A 246 -10.55 -17.28 20.99
N PRO A 247 -9.97 -18.05 21.94
CA PRO A 247 -10.50 -18.15 23.29
C PRO A 247 -10.57 -16.81 24.02
N ASP A 248 -11.48 -16.70 24.99
CA ASP A 248 -11.52 -15.55 25.90
C ASP A 248 -10.18 -15.38 26.63
N GLY A 249 -9.65 -14.15 26.62
CA GLY A 249 -8.35 -13.82 27.19
C GLY A 249 -7.14 -14.22 26.33
N ALA A 250 -7.33 -14.74 25.11
CA ALA A 250 -6.24 -15.07 24.21
C ALA A 250 -5.35 -13.84 23.94
N THR A 251 -4.04 -14.06 23.96
CA THR A 251 -3.04 -12.99 23.80
C THR A 251 -2.48 -12.98 22.39
N VAL A 252 -2.61 -11.83 21.72
CA VAL A 252 -2.03 -11.51 20.42
C VAL A 252 -0.82 -10.61 20.64
N VAL A 253 0.37 -11.10 20.29
CA VAL A 253 1.60 -10.32 20.26
C VAL A 253 1.79 -9.78 18.84
N ASP A 254 1.58 -8.49 18.66
CA ASP A 254 1.68 -7.76 17.38
C ASP A 254 3.13 -7.24 17.21
N ILE A 255 3.94 -7.98 16.46
CA ILE A 255 5.39 -7.74 16.27
C ILE A 255 5.58 -6.85 15.05
N GLY A 256 6.30 -5.74 15.22
CA GLY A 256 6.39 -4.69 14.20
C GLY A 256 5.06 -3.93 14.05
N GLY A 257 4.28 -3.83 15.12
CA GLY A 257 2.92 -3.26 15.08
C GLY A 257 2.88 -1.74 14.84
N GLY A 258 4.03 -1.07 14.74
CA GLY A 258 4.16 0.36 14.49
C GLY A 258 3.46 1.20 15.55
N THR A 259 2.55 2.06 15.11
CA THR A 259 1.73 2.92 15.99
C THR A 259 0.55 2.17 16.62
N GLY A 260 0.34 0.89 16.29
CA GLY A 260 -0.72 0.07 16.89
C GLY A 260 -2.11 0.23 16.30
N HIS A 261 -2.27 0.89 15.15
CA HIS A 261 -3.58 1.17 14.54
C HIS A 261 -4.41 -0.11 14.26
N ILE A 262 -3.79 -1.21 13.84
CA ILE A 262 -4.46 -2.49 13.62
C ILE A 262 -4.89 -3.11 14.95
N SER A 263 -3.99 -3.21 15.92
CA SER A 263 -4.28 -3.71 17.27
C SER A 263 -5.36 -2.88 17.98
N ALA A 264 -5.39 -1.55 17.79
CA ALA A 264 -6.46 -0.68 18.28
C ALA A 264 -7.81 -1.07 17.66
N THR A 265 -7.86 -1.25 16.34
CA THR A 265 -9.08 -1.65 15.63
C THR A 265 -9.57 -3.04 16.05
N LEU A 266 -8.67 -4.02 16.13
CA LEU A 266 -8.97 -5.38 16.55
C LEU A 266 -9.39 -5.44 18.02
N SER A 267 -8.73 -4.71 18.92
CA SER A 267 -9.10 -4.70 20.35
C SER A 267 -10.48 -4.10 20.62
N LYS A 268 -10.91 -3.14 19.80
CA LYS A 268 -12.28 -2.60 19.85
C LYS A 268 -13.31 -3.60 19.31
N THR A 269 -12.97 -4.29 18.23
CA THR A 269 -13.87 -5.25 17.56
C THR A 269 -14.01 -6.56 18.34
N TYR A 270 -12.93 -7.02 18.96
CA TYR A 270 -12.81 -8.28 19.68
C TYR A 270 -12.33 -8.03 21.12
N PRO A 271 -13.18 -7.46 22.01
CA PRO A 271 -12.78 -7.01 23.34
C PRO A 271 -12.43 -8.13 24.33
N HIS A 272 -12.63 -9.39 23.95
CA HIS A 272 -12.24 -10.59 24.68
C HIS A 272 -10.75 -10.93 24.50
N LEU A 273 -10.09 -10.37 23.47
CA LEU A 273 -8.67 -10.58 23.19
C LEU A 273 -7.78 -9.56 23.94
N ARG A 274 -6.54 -9.96 24.19
CA ARG A 274 -5.49 -9.10 24.76
C ARG A 274 -4.41 -8.85 23.70
N PHE A 275 -3.93 -7.61 23.63
CA PHE A 275 -2.94 -7.21 22.63
C PHE A 275 -1.67 -6.70 23.32
N VAL A 276 -0.53 -7.19 22.86
CA VAL A 276 0.80 -6.68 23.21
C VAL A 276 1.46 -6.21 21.93
N ILE A 277 1.68 -4.91 21.79
CA ILE A 277 2.33 -4.33 20.62
C ILE A 277 3.83 -4.25 20.88
N GLN A 278 4.60 -4.85 19.98
CA GLN A 278 6.06 -4.89 20.00
C GLN A 278 6.61 -4.10 18.82
N ASP A 279 7.41 -3.07 19.11
CA ASP A 279 8.12 -2.26 18.12
C ASP A 279 9.26 -1.48 18.80
N PHE A 280 9.97 -0.63 18.06
CA PHE A 280 10.92 0.33 18.61
C PHE A 280 10.22 1.45 19.40
N GLU A 281 10.97 2.13 20.28
CA GLU A 281 10.44 3.14 21.22
C GLU A 281 9.58 4.23 20.56
N LYS A 282 10.01 4.71 19.38
CA LYS A 282 9.41 5.89 18.76
C LYS A 282 8.03 5.61 18.12
N PRO A 283 7.84 4.57 17.29
CA PRO A 283 6.50 4.15 16.86
C PRO A 283 5.55 3.88 18.04
N LEU A 284 6.02 3.18 19.08
CA LEU A 284 5.20 2.92 20.28
C LEU A 284 4.82 4.21 21.01
N SER A 285 5.71 5.20 21.08
CA SER A 285 5.42 6.49 21.71
C SER A 285 4.31 7.25 20.97
N LEU A 286 4.38 7.31 19.64
CA LEU A 286 3.33 7.90 18.80
C LEU A 286 2.00 7.15 18.94
N GLY A 287 2.05 5.81 18.99
CA GLY A 287 0.88 4.97 19.22
C GLY A 287 0.23 5.19 20.58
N LYS A 288 1.03 5.29 21.65
CA LYS A 288 0.55 5.57 23.02
C LYS A 288 -0.19 6.91 23.10
N GLU A 289 0.38 7.95 22.49
CA GLU A 289 -0.25 9.28 22.45
C GLU A 289 -1.64 9.22 21.80
N LYS A 290 -1.78 8.45 20.72
CA LYS A 290 -3.02 8.34 19.95
C LYS A 290 -4.06 7.40 20.56
N TYR A 291 -3.65 6.25 21.10
CA TYR A 291 -4.57 5.14 21.42
C TYR A 291 -4.62 4.72 22.89
N ALA A 292 -3.66 5.09 23.74
CA ALA A 292 -3.61 4.55 25.12
C ALA A 292 -4.83 4.93 25.97
N GLN A 293 -5.42 6.10 25.75
CA GLN A 293 -6.62 6.55 26.48
C GLN A 293 -7.87 5.77 26.08
N THR A 294 -8.03 5.45 24.79
CA THR A 294 -9.22 4.78 24.24
C THR A 294 -9.10 3.25 24.23
N HIS A 295 -7.88 2.71 24.30
CA HIS A 295 -7.58 1.28 24.32
C HIS A 295 -6.68 0.89 25.51
N PRO A 296 -7.14 1.06 26.76
CA PRO A 296 -6.32 0.89 27.96
C PRO A 296 -5.84 -0.56 28.21
N LYS A 297 -6.40 -1.55 27.50
CA LYS A 297 -6.01 -2.96 27.59
C LYS A 297 -4.83 -3.34 26.69
N ILE A 298 -4.40 -2.43 25.80
CA ILE A 298 -3.24 -2.65 24.94
C ILE A 298 -1.98 -2.46 25.77
N GLU A 299 -1.12 -3.48 25.78
CA GLU A 299 0.22 -3.39 26.34
C GLU A 299 1.19 -2.93 25.24
N TRP A 300 2.13 -2.05 25.59
CA TRP A 300 3.13 -1.53 24.68
C TRP A 300 4.52 -1.95 25.16
N GLN A 301 5.24 -2.71 24.35
CA GLN A 301 6.50 -3.33 24.75
C GLN A 301 7.59 -3.02 23.73
N VAL A 302 8.62 -2.26 24.12
CA VAL A 302 9.80 -2.06 23.27
C VAL A 302 10.46 -3.40 23.01
N HIS A 303 10.60 -3.77 21.75
CA HIS A 303 11.20 -5.05 21.37
C HIS A 303 11.84 -4.96 19.99
N ASP A 304 13.03 -5.55 19.90
CA ASP A 304 13.71 -5.81 18.63
C ASP A 304 13.44 -7.25 18.22
N ALA A 305 12.74 -7.43 17.10
CA ALA A 305 12.31 -8.72 16.57
C ALA A 305 13.49 -9.68 16.23
N TYR A 306 14.70 -9.16 16.03
CA TYR A 306 15.92 -9.95 15.84
C TYR A 306 16.43 -10.60 17.14
N THR A 307 15.91 -10.19 18.30
CA THR A 307 16.23 -10.75 19.61
C THR A 307 15.16 -11.74 20.11
N PRO A 308 15.48 -12.66 21.05
CA PRO A 308 14.50 -13.59 21.58
C PRO A 308 13.24 -12.89 22.12
N ASN A 309 12.07 -13.30 21.64
CA ASN A 309 10.82 -12.62 22.03
C ASN A 309 10.54 -12.81 23.55
N PRO A 310 10.33 -11.72 24.32
CA PRO A 310 10.13 -11.76 25.76
C PRO A 310 8.76 -12.31 26.17
N ARG A 311 7.76 -12.28 25.28
CA ARG A 311 6.42 -12.81 25.55
C ARG A 311 6.35 -14.27 25.13
N LYS A 312 6.42 -15.17 26.10
CA LYS A 312 6.37 -16.63 25.90
C LYS A 312 4.94 -17.15 25.99
N GLY A 313 4.61 -18.14 25.16
CA GLY A 313 3.36 -18.89 25.23
C GLY A 313 2.12 -18.12 24.80
N ALA A 314 2.26 -17.02 24.04
CA ALA A 314 1.10 -16.28 23.54
C ALA A 314 0.31 -17.12 22.50
N ASP A 315 -1.00 -16.92 22.41
CA ASP A 315 -1.86 -17.68 21.49
C ASP A 315 -1.54 -17.38 20.02
N VAL A 316 -1.19 -16.12 19.73
CA VAL A 316 -0.88 -15.61 18.40
C VAL A 316 0.36 -14.71 18.45
N TYR A 317 1.34 -15.00 17.61
CA TYR A 317 2.39 -14.05 17.22
C TYR A 317 2.02 -13.50 15.84
N TYR A 318 1.56 -12.26 15.80
CA TYR A 318 1.05 -11.59 14.62
C TYR A 318 2.13 -10.68 14.04
N ILE A 319 2.37 -10.78 12.73
CA ILE A 319 3.34 -9.96 12.00
C ILE A 319 2.64 -9.49 10.74
N ARG A 320 2.64 -8.19 10.43
CA ARG A 320 1.92 -7.66 9.27
C ARG A 320 2.77 -6.62 8.53
N HIS A 321 2.91 -6.76 7.22
CA HIS A 321 3.71 -5.83 6.39
C HIS A 321 5.08 -5.57 6.99
N ALA A 322 5.76 -6.67 7.31
CA ALA A 322 7.10 -6.63 7.88
C ALA A 322 7.96 -7.79 7.37
N ILE A 323 7.42 -8.99 7.16
CA ILE A 323 8.23 -10.11 6.63
C ILE A 323 8.62 -9.87 5.17
N HIS A 324 7.83 -9.10 4.41
CA HIS A 324 8.18 -8.69 3.05
C HIS A 324 9.36 -7.69 2.95
N ASP A 325 9.69 -6.97 4.02
CA ASP A 325 10.82 -6.03 4.08
C ASP A 325 12.19 -6.73 4.06
N HIS A 326 12.18 -8.05 4.26
CA HIS A 326 13.34 -8.84 4.63
C HIS A 326 13.59 -9.98 3.63
N ASP A 327 14.86 -10.26 3.39
CA ASP A 327 15.25 -11.49 2.71
C ASP A 327 15.00 -12.73 3.59
N ASP A 328 15.09 -13.91 2.99
CA ASP A 328 14.82 -15.17 3.68
C ASP A 328 15.74 -15.44 4.87
N SER A 329 17.00 -14.98 4.83
CA SER A 329 17.96 -15.19 5.91
C SER A 329 17.60 -14.41 7.17
N GLU A 330 17.12 -13.17 7.00
CA GLU A 330 16.59 -12.35 8.10
C GLU A 330 15.25 -12.90 8.60
N CYS A 331 14.37 -13.29 7.67
CA CYS A 331 13.07 -13.86 8.02
C CYS A 331 13.19 -15.12 8.89
N VAL A 332 14.18 -15.97 8.61
CA VAL A 332 14.47 -17.17 9.45
C VAL A 332 14.82 -16.78 10.88
N ILE A 333 15.53 -15.67 11.10
CA ILE A 333 15.86 -15.18 12.45
C ILE A 333 14.58 -14.70 13.14
N LEU A 334 13.80 -13.85 12.48
CA LEU A 334 12.57 -13.24 13.02
C LEU A 334 11.52 -14.30 13.37
N LEU A 335 11.20 -15.17 12.42
CA LEU A 335 10.26 -16.27 12.62
C LEU A 335 10.82 -17.30 13.62
N GLY A 336 12.13 -17.55 13.61
CA GLY A 336 12.79 -18.42 14.57
C GLY A 336 12.68 -17.92 16.02
N ASN A 337 12.74 -16.61 16.25
CA ASN A 337 12.51 -16.02 17.56
C ASN A 337 11.05 -16.15 18.01
N CYS A 338 10.10 -16.11 17.08
CA CYS A 338 8.70 -16.42 17.35
C CYS A 338 8.53 -17.89 17.72
N VAL A 339 9.10 -18.82 16.94
CA VAL A 339 9.06 -20.27 17.21
C VAL A 339 9.61 -20.60 18.61
N LYS A 340 10.72 -19.98 19.02
CA LYS A 340 11.29 -20.14 20.38
C LYS A 340 10.40 -19.58 21.50
N ALA A 341 9.43 -18.73 21.18
CA ALA A 341 8.50 -18.15 22.13
C ALA A 341 7.16 -18.89 22.19
N MET A 342 6.79 -19.60 21.12
CA MET A 342 5.55 -20.37 21.01
C MET A 342 5.37 -21.37 22.15
N GLY A 343 4.14 -21.42 22.67
CA GLY A 343 3.62 -22.54 23.45
C GLY A 343 2.99 -23.60 22.55
N LYS A 344 2.47 -24.67 23.16
CA LYS A 344 1.92 -25.84 22.45
C LYS A 344 0.81 -25.51 21.44
N ASN A 345 -0.01 -24.51 21.74
CA ASN A 345 -1.18 -24.13 20.92
C ASN A 345 -0.98 -22.77 20.21
N SER A 346 0.23 -22.22 20.26
CA SER A 346 0.53 -20.95 19.60
C SER A 346 0.51 -21.11 18.09
N ARG A 347 0.28 -19.99 17.38
CA ARG A 347 0.45 -19.89 15.94
C ARG A 347 1.19 -18.60 15.59
N ILE A 348 1.89 -18.61 14.47
CA ILE A 348 2.40 -17.38 13.86
C ILE A 348 1.44 -17.03 12.73
N LEU A 349 0.93 -15.80 12.74
CA LEU A 349 0.10 -15.26 11.68
C LEU A 349 0.88 -14.16 10.98
N VAL A 350 1.33 -14.43 9.75
CA VAL A 350 1.94 -13.42 8.91
C VAL A 350 0.87 -12.87 7.98
N HIS A 351 0.63 -11.57 8.04
CA HIS A 351 -0.32 -10.88 7.19
C HIS A 351 0.44 -10.09 6.13
N ASP A 352 0.67 -10.74 4.99
CA ASP A 352 1.44 -10.22 3.87
C ASP A 352 0.84 -10.68 2.54
N MET A 353 1.45 -10.28 1.42
CA MET A 353 1.01 -10.71 0.12
C MET A 353 1.37 -12.17 -0.14
N VAL A 354 0.52 -12.84 -0.92
CA VAL A 354 0.83 -14.14 -1.51
C VAL A 354 0.73 -14.00 -3.01
N VAL A 355 1.89 -13.83 -3.64
CA VAL A 355 1.99 -13.59 -5.09
C VAL A 355 1.58 -14.85 -5.86
N PRO A 356 0.72 -14.75 -6.88
CA PRO A 356 0.43 -15.87 -7.78
C PRO A 356 1.68 -16.29 -8.59
N ASP A 357 1.80 -17.58 -8.87
CA ASP A 357 2.97 -18.13 -9.60
C ASP A 357 3.11 -17.61 -11.04
N ALA A 358 2.03 -17.08 -11.62
CA ALA A 358 2.01 -16.54 -12.98
C ALA A 358 1.29 -15.20 -13.04
N VAL A 359 1.78 -14.33 -13.91
CA VAL A 359 1.07 -13.11 -14.33
C VAL A 359 -0.12 -13.54 -15.19
N GLY A 360 -1.27 -13.72 -14.55
CA GLY A 360 -2.56 -13.95 -15.19
C GLY A 360 -3.37 -12.65 -15.31
N GLU A 361 -4.43 -12.68 -16.13
CA GLU A 361 -5.34 -11.54 -16.32
C GLU A 361 -6.07 -11.13 -15.02
N ASP A 362 -6.15 -12.03 -14.05
CA ASP A 362 -6.73 -11.77 -12.73
C ASP A 362 -5.73 -11.19 -11.71
N LEU A 363 -4.44 -11.08 -12.06
CA LEU A 363 -3.42 -10.57 -11.15
C LEU A 363 -3.63 -9.08 -10.88
N ASN A 364 -3.67 -8.73 -9.59
CA ASN A 364 -3.82 -7.35 -9.16
C ASN A 364 -2.50 -6.59 -9.37
N TYR A 365 -2.50 -5.53 -10.18
CA TYR A 365 -1.31 -4.70 -10.44
C TYR A 365 -0.68 -4.15 -9.16
N HIS A 366 -1.48 -3.91 -8.12
CA HIS A 366 -0.98 -3.45 -6.82
C HIS A 366 -0.01 -4.45 -6.16
N LEU A 367 -0.18 -5.76 -6.38
CA LEU A 367 0.74 -6.79 -5.86
C LEU A 367 2.13 -6.65 -6.48
N LEU A 368 2.20 -6.52 -7.81
CA LEU A 368 3.48 -6.36 -8.52
C LEU A 368 4.14 -5.01 -8.23
N LYS A 369 3.31 -3.96 -8.06
CA LYS A 369 3.82 -2.65 -7.63
C LYS A 369 4.44 -2.75 -6.23
N SER A 370 3.77 -3.41 -5.28
CA SER A 370 4.27 -3.61 -3.91
C SER A 370 5.64 -4.30 -3.92
N ASP A 371 5.74 -5.45 -4.61
CA ASP A 371 6.98 -6.22 -4.74
C ASP A 371 8.14 -5.38 -5.29
N LEU A 372 7.90 -4.58 -6.33
CA LEU A 372 8.93 -3.74 -6.89
C LEU A 372 9.35 -2.59 -5.96
N VAL A 373 8.42 -2.08 -5.14
CA VAL A 373 8.74 -1.08 -4.09
C VAL A 373 9.64 -1.71 -3.04
N GLU A 374 9.35 -2.93 -2.60
CA GLU A 374 10.19 -3.65 -1.63
C GLU A 374 11.60 -3.90 -2.15
N LEU A 375 11.72 -4.32 -3.42
CA LEU A 375 13.02 -4.48 -4.07
C LEU A 375 13.80 -3.15 -4.11
N VAL A 376 13.14 -2.04 -4.44
CA VAL A 376 13.76 -0.71 -4.57
C VAL A 376 14.26 -0.20 -3.22
N LEU A 377 13.45 -0.31 -2.19
CA LEU A 377 13.68 0.35 -0.91
C LEU A 377 14.47 -0.50 0.08
N LEU A 378 14.31 -1.83 0.04
CA LEU A 378 14.70 -2.72 1.13
C LEU A 378 15.43 -3.99 0.66
N ASN A 379 15.56 -4.23 -0.66
CA ASN A 379 15.85 -5.56 -1.21
C ASN A 379 14.82 -6.63 -0.75
N GLY A 380 13.64 -6.20 -0.33
CA GLY A 380 12.56 -7.05 0.14
C GLY A 380 11.88 -7.81 -1.01
N ILE A 381 10.90 -8.63 -0.65
CA ILE A 381 10.21 -9.52 -1.59
C ILE A 381 8.80 -9.86 -1.12
N GLU A 382 7.85 -9.79 -2.05
CA GLU A 382 6.54 -10.41 -1.90
C GLU A 382 6.62 -11.88 -2.35
N ARG A 383 6.19 -12.80 -1.49
CA ARG A 383 6.45 -14.24 -1.69
C ARG A 383 5.25 -14.96 -2.31
N THR A 384 5.53 -15.91 -3.19
CA THR A 384 4.58 -16.96 -3.61
C THR A 384 4.29 -17.92 -2.46
N LEU A 385 3.21 -18.71 -2.58
CA LEU A 385 2.91 -19.74 -1.58
C LEU A 385 4.05 -20.75 -1.43
N GLN A 386 4.72 -21.12 -2.54
CA GLN A 386 5.84 -22.05 -2.48
C GLN A 386 7.05 -21.44 -1.76
N GLN A 387 7.33 -20.16 -1.98
CA GLN A 387 8.38 -19.44 -1.23
C GLN A 387 8.03 -19.35 0.27
N TRP A 388 6.78 -19.06 0.64
CA TRP A 388 6.33 -19.09 2.04
C TRP A 388 6.54 -20.46 2.70
N LYS A 389 6.23 -21.56 2.00
CA LYS A 389 6.48 -22.93 2.48
C LYS A 389 7.98 -23.22 2.64
N ASN A 390 8.80 -22.75 1.70
CA ASN A 390 10.25 -22.91 1.78
C ASN A 390 10.81 -22.14 2.98
N LEU A 391 10.34 -20.92 3.22
CA LEU A 391 10.73 -20.10 4.36
C LEU A 391 10.35 -20.76 5.71
N ALA A 392 9.15 -21.36 5.80
CA ALA A 392 8.73 -22.12 6.97
C ALA A 392 9.72 -23.24 7.29
N LYS A 393 10.05 -24.05 6.28
CA LYS A 393 10.98 -25.17 6.38
C LYS A 393 12.41 -24.72 6.72
N ALA A 394 12.86 -23.60 6.15
CA ALA A 394 14.17 -23.01 6.45
C ALA A 394 14.24 -22.49 7.90
N THR A 395 13.11 -22.02 8.45
CA THR A 395 13.02 -21.53 9.83
C THR A 395 13.08 -22.67 10.84
N HIS A 396 12.29 -23.73 10.65
CA HIS A 396 12.31 -24.93 11.49
C HIS A 396 11.72 -26.12 10.74
N GLU A 397 12.31 -27.30 10.90
CA GLU A 397 11.88 -28.55 10.23
C GLU A 397 10.42 -28.99 10.48
N LYS A 398 9.75 -28.42 11.50
CA LYS A 398 8.37 -28.76 11.91
C LYS A 398 7.42 -27.58 11.74
N LEU A 399 7.94 -26.41 11.33
CA LEU A 399 7.11 -25.25 11.07
C LEU A 399 6.52 -25.40 9.66
N GLU A 400 5.20 -25.41 9.59
CA GLU A 400 4.47 -25.56 8.32
C GLU A 400 3.49 -24.42 8.12
N VAL A 401 3.30 -24.03 6.86
CA VAL A 401 2.15 -23.21 6.45
C VAL A 401 0.92 -24.12 6.40
N VAL A 402 0.06 -24.03 7.41
CA VAL A 402 -1.11 -24.90 7.55
C VAL A 402 -2.35 -24.35 6.87
N LYS A 403 -2.44 -23.02 6.71
CA LYS A 403 -3.59 -22.38 6.07
C LYS A 403 -3.25 -21.00 5.55
N ILE A 404 -3.88 -20.63 4.43
CA ILE A 404 -3.91 -19.26 3.92
C ILE A 404 -5.34 -18.78 4.08
N TRP A 405 -5.52 -17.73 4.85
CA TRP A 405 -6.80 -17.05 5.02
C TRP A 405 -6.89 -15.91 4.01
N ARG A 406 -7.98 -15.87 3.25
CA ARG A 406 -8.28 -14.84 2.24
C ARG A 406 -9.74 -14.46 2.33
N ARG A 407 -10.04 -13.28 1.80
CA ARG A 407 -11.42 -12.83 1.62
C ARG A 407 -11.98 -13.50 0.36
N GLY A 408 -12.96 -14.39 0.54
CA GLY A 408 -13.50 -15.18 -0.58
C GLY A 408 -12.47 -16.09 -1.25
N ASP A 409 -12.80 -16.60 -2.43
CA ASP A 409 -11.98 -17.58 -3.16
C ASP A 409 -10.99 -16.92 -4.15
N SER A 410 -10.97 -15.59 -4.24
CA SER A 410 -10.19 -14.87 -5.24
C SER A 410 -8.71 -14.76 -4.84
N VAL A 411 -7.83 -15.13 -5.78
CA VAL A 411 -6.38 -14.85 -5.72
C VAL A 411 -6.03 -13.39 -6.02
N ALA A 412 -7.02 -12.56 -6.44
CA ALA A 412 -6.82 -11.16 -6.82
C ALA A 412 -6.89 -10.17 -5.64
N ASP A 413 -7.22 -10.65 -4.44
CA ASP A 413 -7.30 -9.82 -3.24
C ASP A 413 -5.90 -9.47 -2.72
N VAL A 414 -5.74 -8.21 -2.35
CA VAL A 414 -4.50 -7.63 -1.81
C VAL A 414 -4.38 -7.99 -0.33
N GLY A 415 -3.46 -8.91 -0.01
CA GLY A 415 -3.14 -9.36 1.34
C GLY A 415 -3.83 -10.66 1.75
N ALA A 416 -3.10 -11.55 2.43
CA ALA A 416 -3.61 -12.78 3.02
C ALA A 416 -3.00 -13.00 4.40
N VAL A 417 -3.69 -13.72 5.29
CA VAL A 417 -3.08 -14.17 6.55
C VAL A 417 -2.55 -15.59 6.35
N ILE A 418 -1.24 -15.75 6.34
CA ILE A 418 -0.53 -17.02 6.30
C ILE A 418 -0.38 -17.54 7.73
N GLU A 419 -1.03 -18.66 8.03
CA GLU A 419 -0.97 -19.31 9.34
C GLU A 419 0.12 -20.37 9.35
N PHE A 420 1.11 -20.18 10.23
CA PHE A 420 2.16 -21.14 10.50
C PHE A 420 1.92 -21.84 11.84
N ARG A 421 2.18 -23.15 11.88
CA ARG A 421 2.13 -23.95 13.11
C ARG A 421 3.28 -24.93 13.19
N MET A 422 3.65 -25.27 14.42
CA MET A 422 4.51 -26.41 14.71
C MET A 422 3.69 -27.70 14.57
N THR A 423 4.20 -28.65 13.79
CA THR A 423 3.57 -29.95 13.51
C THR A 423 4.27 -31.13 14.16
#